data_AF-A0A7S1D9Z7-F1
#
_entry.id   AF-A0A7S1D9Z7-F1
#
_cell.length_a   1.000
_cell.length_b   1.000
_cell.length_c   1.000
_cell.angle_alpha   90.00
_cell.angle_beta   90.00
_cell.angle_gamma   90.00
#
_symmetry.space_group_name_H-M   'P 1'
#
loop_
_entity.id
_entity.type
_entity.pdbx_description
1 polymer ?
#
loop_
_entity_poly.entity_id
_entity_poly.type
_entity_poly.pdbx_seq_one_letter_code
_entity_poly.pdbx_strand_id
1 'polypeptide(L)'
;ESEDAEQAIANHAELMAILDSLLGGRDFTSEPLEADIICGRATRETELHPGNSWFRSLVDRYKKSYLEAKHGFQKTLVVAEMMSDIEANRGRFVQKMVLLQDGTLKNCREREHLPEDHMIVYVPATRTVINEKVRKALRRSRNPKPSLAKSRLCSERRIKAISV
;
A
#
# COMPACT_ATOMS: atom_id res chain seq x y z
N GLU A 1 46.55 1.48 0.54
CA GLU A 1 45.42 0.56 0.28
C GLU A 1 44.42 0.48 1.44
N SER A 2 44.79 0.74 2.70
CA SER A 2 43.81 0.79 3.81
C SER A 2 43.00 2.09 3.91
N GLU A 3 43.55 3.22 3.45
CA GLU A 3 42.90 4.54 3.55
C GLU A 3 41.67 4.67 2.63
N ASP A 4 41.70 4.03 1.45
CA ASP A 4 40.58 4.07 0.50
C ASP A 4 39.34 3.32 1.03
N ALA A 5 39.55 2.26 1.80
CA ALA A 5 38.47 1.48 2.41
C ALA A 5 37.79 2.25 3.56
N GLU A 6 38.57 2.96 4.36
CA GLU A 6 38.06 3.75 5.49
C GLU A 6 37.22 4.94 5.00
N GLN A 7 37.66 5.60 3.92
CA GLN A 7 36.90 6.67 3.29
C GLN A 7 35.57 6.19 2.68
N ALA A 8 35.56 5.00 2.08
CA ALA A 8 34.32 4.41 1.52
C ALA A 8 33.28 4.09 2.61
N ILE A 9 33.73 3.59 3.77
CA ILE A 9 32.87 3.31 4.92
C ILE A 9 32.26 4.60 5.49
N ALA A 10 33.07 5.66 5.61
CA ALA A 10 32.61 6.97 6.07
C ALA A 10 31.52 7.55 5.14
N ASN A 11 31.73 7.49 3.83
CA ASN A 11 30.76 7.96 2.84
C ASN A 11 29.44 7.15 2.91
N HIS A 12 29.52 5.84 3.12
CA HIS A 12 28.32 5.00 3.30
C HIS A 12 27.54 5.37 4.56
N ALA A 13 28.23 5.59 5.69
CA ALA A 13 27.58 5.99 6.94
C ALA A 13 26.87 7.35 6.81
N GLU A 14 27.49 8.31 6.12
CA GLU A 14 26.88 9.62 5.85
C GLU A 14 25.62 9.50 4.96
N LEU A 15 25.68 8.68 3.91
CA LEU A 15 24.50 8.40 3.07
C LEU A 15 23.35 7.77 3.85
N MET A 16 23.66 6.86 4.77
CA MET A 16 22.64 6.23 5.64
C MET A 16 22.00 7.23 6.60
N ALA A 17 22.76 8.17 7.14
CA ALA A 17 22.23 9.23 8.00
C ALA A 17 21.33 10.21 7.23
N ILE A 18 21.70 10.56 5.99
CA ILE A 18 20.86 11.38 5.09
C ILE A 18 19.55 10.65 4.79
N LEU A 19 19.61 9.36 4.49
CA LEU A 19 18.44 8.51 4.25
C LEU A 19 17.50 8.49 5.46
N ASP A 20 18.02 8.29 6.67
CA ASP A 20 17.21 8.24 7.89
C ASP A 20 16.47 9.58 8.15
N SER A 21 17.18 10.70 7.93
CA SER A 21 16.61 12.05 8.02
C SER A 21 15.55 12.30 6.94
N LEU A 22 15.82 11.96 5.68
CA LEU A 22 14.89 12.14 4.55
C LEU A 22 13.64 11.28 4.67
N LEU A 23 13.80 10.05 5.17
CA LEU A 23 12.73 9.10 5.29
C LEU A 23 11.98 9.22 6.62
N GLY A 24 12.48 10.02 7.56
CA GLY A 24 11.83 10.31 8.84
C GLY A 24 11.63 9.06 9.69
N GLY A 25 12.65 8.19 9.73
CA GLY A 25 12.59 6.91 10.44
C GLY A 25 11.68 5.85 9.80
N ARG A 26 11.44 5.91 8.47
CA ARG A 26 10.82 4.78 7.76
C ARG A 26 11.86 3.68 7.57
N ASP A 27 11.46 2.43 7.83
CA ASP A 27 12.28 1.22 7.67
C ASP A 27 12.69 0.98 6.19
N PHE A 28 13.71 1.67 5.69
CA PHE A 28 14.30 1.34 4.40
C PHE A 28 15.27 0.17 4.56
N THR A 29 15.42 -0.63 3.51
CA THR A 29 16.40 -1.72 3.48
C THR A 29 17.16 -1.72 2.17
N SER A 30 18.43 -2.13 2.21
CA SER A 30 19.24 -2.35 1.01
C SER A 30 18.72 -3.54 0.21
N GLU A 31 18.22 -4.56 0.91
CA GLU A 31 17.62 -5.76 0.32
C GLU A 31 16.21 -5.99 0.87
N PRO A 32 15.27 -6.45 0.02
CA PRO A 32 13.94 -6.82 0.47
C PRO A 32 14.00 -8.13 1.28
N LEU A 33 13.19 -8.24 2.33
CA LEU A 33 13.04 -9.51 3.06
C LEU A 33 12.31 -10.54 2.20
N GLU A 34 12.46 -11.83 2.47
CA GLU A 34 11.76 -12.88 1.71
C GLU A 34 10.23 -12.73 1.72
N ALA A 35 9.67 -12.22 2.81
CA ALA A 35 8.23 -11.94 2.96
C ALA A 35 7.81 -10.58 2.38
N ASP A 36 8.76 -9.72 1.97
CA ASP A 36 8.46 -8.42 1.37
C ASP A 36 7.90 -8.60 -0.04
N ILE A 37 6.90 -7.77 -0.36
CA ILE A 37 6.25 -7.75 -1.66
C ILE A 37 6.79 -6.55 -2.42
N ILE A 38 7.58 -6.82 -3.46
CA ILE A 38 8.20 -5.78 -4.27
C ILE A 38 7.17 -5.24 -5.26
N CYS A 39 6.79 -3.99 -5.06
CA CYS A 39 5.92 -3.22 -5.93
C CYS A 39 6.69 -2.72 -7.17
N GLY A 40 6.22 -3.07 -8.36
CA GLY A 40 6.83 -2.66 -9.61
C GLY A 40 6.12 -3.22 -10.83
N ARG A 41 6.66 -2.92 -12.02
CA ARG A 41 6.30 -3.63 -13.24
C ARG A 41 7.11 -4.93 -13.30
N ALA A 42 6.62 -5.90 -14.07
CA ALA A 42 7.07 -7.30 -14.10
C ALA A 42 8.52 -7.48 -14.59
N THR A 43 9.49 -7.00 -13.80
CA THR A 43 10.90 -7.40 -13.93
C THR A 43 11.08 -8.84 -13.53
N ARG A 44 12.16 -9.45 -14.02
CA ARG A 44 12.62 -10.75 -13.54
C ARG A 44 12.76 -10.80 -12.02
N GLU A 45 13.25 -9.72 -11.41
CA GLU A 45 13.42 -9.62 -9.96
C GLU A 45 12.07 -9.66 -9.21
N THR A 46 11.11 -8.81 -9.62
CA THR A 46 9.77 -8.81 -9.03
C THR A 46 8.98 -10.08 -9.35
N GLU A 47 9.30 -10.76 -10.45
CA GLU A 47 8.62 -11.98 -10.83
C GLU A 47 9.04 -13.19 -10.01
N LEU A 48 10.34 -13.28 -9.74
CA LEU A 48 10.97 -14.42 -9.07
C LEU A 48 11.04 -14.25 -7.54
N HIS A 49 10.78 -13.05 -7.01
CA HIS A 49 10.85 -12.82 -5.57
C HIS A 49 9.85 -13.70 -4.80
N PRO A 50 10.26 -14.41 -3.72
CA PRO A 50 9.40 -15.33 -2.98
C PRO A 50 8.15 -14.64 -2.42
N GLY A 51 8.28 -13.42 -1.88
CA GLY A 51 7.14 -12.65 -1.38
C GLY A 51 6.10 -12.31 -2.46
N ASN A 52 6.53 -12.09 -3.71
CA ASN A 52 5.61 -11.83 -4.83
C ASN A 52 4.92 -13.12 -5.30
N SER A 53 5.64 -14.25 -5.32
CA SER A 53 5.06 -15.57 -5.60
C SER A 53 3.97 -15.91 -4.58
N TRP A 54 4.30 -15.75 -3.29
CA TRP A 54 3.36 -15.96 -2.19
C TRP A 54 2.15 -15.01 -2.27
N PHE A 55 2.38 -13.72 -2.54
CA PHE A 55 1.32 -12.73 -2.73
C PHE A 55 0.36 -13.11 -3.87
N ARG A 56 0.85 -13.63 -5.00
CA ARG A 56 -0.02 -14.12 -6.08
C ARG A 56 -0.91 -15.27 -5.62
N SER A 57 -0.35 -16.25 -4.91
CA SER A 57 -1.13 -17.34 -4.33
C SER A 57 -2.18 -16.84 -3.33
N LEU A 58 -1.85 -15.81 -2.55
CA LEU A 58 -2.79 -15.16 -1.64
C LEU A 58 -3.92 -14.47 -2.41
N VAL A 59 -3.60 -13.71 -3.46
CA VAL A 59 -4.60 -13.08 -4.34
C VAL A 59 -5.53 -14.13 -4.94
N ASP A 60 -5.00 -15.25 -5.44
CA ASP A 60 -5.83 -16.33 -6.00
C ASP A 60 -6.77 -16.95 -4.97
N ARG A 61 -6.34 -17.09 -3.72
CA ARG A 61 -7.18 -17.54 -2.59
C ARG A 61 -8.34 -16.58 -2.33
N TYR A 62 -8.08 -15.27 -2.29
CA TYR A 62 -9.10 -14.25 -2.01
C TYR A 62 -9.94 -13.83 -3.22
N LYS A 63 -9.51 -14.19 -4.43
CA LYS A 63 -10.13 -13.80 -5.71
C LYS A 63 -11.60 -14.16 -5.78
N LYS A 64 -11.97 -15.38 -5.38
CA LYS A 64 -13.36 -15.85 -5.42
C LYS A 64 -14.25 -14.99 -4.52
N SER A 65 -13.88 -14.84 -3.24
CA SER A 65 -14.61 -14.02 -2.27
C SER A 65 -14.74 -12.56 -2.71
N TYR A 66 -13.69 -12.02 -3.34
CA TYR A 66 -13.71 -10.66 -3.89
C TYR A 66 -14.70 -10.50 -5.06
N LEU A 67 -14.78 -11.49 -5.95
CA LEU A 67 -15.69 -11.48 -7.11
C LEU A 67 -17.15 -11.72 -6.70
N GLU A 68 -17.39 -12.55 -5.68
CA GLU A 68 -18.73 -12.85 -5.16
C GLU A 68 -19.31 -11.70 -4.29
N ALA A 69 -18.45 -10.79 -3.83
CA ALA A 69 -18.86 -9.62 -3.04
C ALA A 69 -19.77 -8.67 -3.84
N LYS A 70 -21.01 -8.49 -3.37
CA LYS A 70 -22.04 -7.66 -4.00
C LYS A 70 -21.78 -6.17 -3.84
N HIS A 71 -21.14 -5.76 -2.74
CA HIS A 71 -20.93 -4.37 -2.40
C HIS A 71 -19.46 -4.00 -2.27
N GLY A 72 -19.11 -2.75 -2.59
CA GLY A 72 -17.75 -2.23 -2.43
C GLY A 72 -17.23 -2.34 -1.00
N PHE A 73 -18.10 -2.26 0.01
CA PHE A 73 -17.73 -2.50 1.41
C PHE A 73 -17.26 -3.94 1.66
N GLN A 74 -17.95 -4.95 1.11
CA GLN A 74 -17.53 -6.35 1.25
C GLN A 74 -16.18 -6.60 0.56
N LYS A 75 -15.97 -6.02 -0.63
CA LYS A 75 -14.66 -6.04 -1.30
C LYS A 75 -13.55 -5.45 -0.44
N THR A 76 -13.87 -4.36 0.27
CA THR A 76 -12.94 -3.71 1.21
C THR A 76 -12.61 -4.63 2.38
N LEU A 77 -13.57 -5.40 2.91
CA LEU A 77 -13.33 -6.37 3.98
C LEU A 77 -12.44 -7.52 3.51
N VAL A 78 -12.69 -8.07 2.31
CA VAL A 78 -11.86 -9.12 1.71
C VAL A 78 -10.41 -8.65 1.55
N VAL A 79 -10.20 -7.43 1.05
CA VAL A 79 -8.86 -6.84 0.95
C VAL A 79 -8.26 -6.61 2.34
N ALA A 80 -9.03 -6.14 3.32
CA ALA A 80 -8.52 -5.93 4.68
C ALA A 80 -8.06 -7.25 5.33
N GLU A 81 -8.78 -8.34 5.12
CA GLU A 81 -8.41 -9.68 5.57
C GLU A 81 -7.11 -10.15 4.89
N MET A 82 -7.02 -10.02 3.57
CA MET A 82 -5.80 -10.32 2.81
C MET A 82 -4.60 -9.51 3.33
N MET A 83 -4.78 -8.22 3.65
CA MET A 83 -3.72 -7.39 4.21
C MET A 83 -3.32 -7.84 5.63
N SER A 84 -4.27 -8.34 6.43
CA SER A 84 -3.99 -8.92 7.74
C SER A 84 -3.10 -10.17 7.64
N ASP A 85 -3.33 -11.02 6.63
CA ASP A 85 -2.49 -12.20 6.39
C ASP A 85 -1.05 -11.82 6.01
N ILE A 86 -0.88 -10.77 5.20
CA ILE A 86 0.44 -10.20 4.84
C ILE A 86 1.17 -9.72 6.09
N GLU A 87 0.47 -8.97 6.94
CA GLU A 87 1.04 -8.43 8.18
C GLU A 87 1.38 -9.53 9.18
N ALA A 88 0.54 -10.57 9.30
CA ALA A 88 0.78 -11.73 10.15
C ALA A 88 2.05 -12.50 9.72
N ASN A 89 2.35 -12.54 8.42
CA ASN A 89 3.58 -13.13 7.89
C ASN A 89 4.79 -12.18 7.95
N ARG A 90 4.68 -11.05 8.66
CA ARG A 90 5.69 -9.97 8.69
C ARG A 90 6.05 -9.41 7.31
N GLY A 91 5.17 -9.61 6.33
CA GLY A 91 5.35 -9.08 4.98
C GLY A 91 4.95 -7.60 4.92
N ARG A 92 5.63 -6.85 4.04
CA ARG A 92 5.32 -5.45 3.75
C ARG A 92 5.47 -5.19 2.27
N PHE A 93 4.70 -4.23 1.77
CA PHE A 93 4.86 -3.74 0.40
C PHE A 93 6.05 -2.80 0.35
N VAL A 94 7.01 -3.07 -0.50
CA VAL A 94 8.22 -2.25 -0.68
C VAL A 94 8.31 -1.77 -2.12
N GLN A 95 8.81 -0.56 -2.30
CA GLN A 95 9.03 0.04 -3.60
C GLN A 95 10.53 0.20 -3.84
N LYS A 96 10.99 -0.26 -5.00
CA LYS A 96 12.38 -0.11 -5.43
C LYS A 96 12.64 1.35 -5.80
N MET A 97 13.51 2.00 -5.05
CA MET A 97 13.96 3.36 -5.27
C MET A 97 15.46 3.37 -5.53
N VAL A 98 15.90 4.45 -6.17
CA VAL A 98 17.31 4.73 -6.45
C VAL A 98 17.67 5.99 -5.70
N LEU A 99 18.67 5.89 -4.83
CA LEU A 99 19.32 7.03 -4.20
C LEU A 99 20.49 7.45 -5.08
N LEU A 100 20.47 8.71 -5.48
CA LEU A 100 21.55 9.37 -6.21
C LEU A 100 22.52 10.03 -5.23
N GLN A 101 23.75 10.32 -5.67
CA GLN A 101 24.78 11.00 -4.85
C GLN A 101 24.34 12.36 -4.30
N ASP A 102 23.42 13.05 -4.99
CA ASP A 102 22.84 14.32 -4.56
C ASP A 102 21.80 14.16 -3.43
N GLY A 103 21.58 12.94 -2.94
CA GLY A 103 20.56 12.61 -1.94
C GLY A 103 19.15 12.50 -2.51
N THR A 104 18.97 12.62 -3.82
CA THR A 104 17.65 12.52 -4.45
C THR A 104 17.20 11.05 -4.54
N LEU A 105 16.02 10.75 -4.01
CA LEU A 105 15.35 9.46 -4.19
C LEU A 105 14.44 9.48 -5.44
N LYS A 106 14.74 8.61 -6.40
CA LYS A 106 13.92 8.42 -7.60
C LYS A 106 13.30 7.04 -7.63
N ASN A 107 12.11 6.91 -8.21
CA ASN A 107 11.52 5.60 -8.46
C ASN A 107 12.31 4.90 -9.56
N CYS A 108 12.77 3.68 -9.30
CA CYS A 108 13.50 2.89 -10.28
C CYS A 108 12.52 2.45 -11.38
N ARG A 109 12.45 3.20 -12.49
CA ARG A 109 11.73 2.78 -13.69
C ARG A 109 12.72 2.12 -14.63
N GLU A 110 12.43 0.88 -15.02
CA GLU A 110 13.28 -0.02 -15.81
C GLU A 110 13.89 0.53 -17.12
N ARG A 111 13.51 1.72 -17.56
CA ARG A 111 13.94 2.29 -18.86
C ARG A 111 14.82 3.52 -18.74
N GLU A 112 15.08 4.00 -17.53
CA GLU A 112 16.01 5.11 -17.35
C GLU A 112 17.41 4.54 -17.23
N HIS A 113 18.33 5.08 -18.03
CA HIS A 113 19.75 4.79 -17.89
C HIS A 113 20.16 5.27 -16.50
N LEU A 114 20.41 4.33 -15.59
CA LEU A 114 20.83 4.65 -14.23
C LEU A 114 22.28 5.14 -14.30
N PRO A 115 22.61 6.27 -13.68
CA PRO A 115 24.00 6.73 -13.59
C PRO A 115 24.83 5.66 -12.87
N GLU A 116 26.12 5.52 -13.21
CA GLU A 116 26.98 4.47 -12.64
C GLU A 116 27.01 4.51 -11.11
N ASP A 117 26.96 5.70 -10.52
CA ASP A 117 26.99 5.92 -9.07
C ASP A 117 25.58 6.05 -8.49
N HIS A 118 24.89 4.93 -8.32
CA HIS A 118 23.58 4.90 -7.67
C HIS A 118 23.47 3.76 -6.65
N MET A 119 22.71 4.01 -5.58
CA MET A 119 22.38 3.01 -4.57
C MET A 119 20.91 2.61 -4.70
N ILE A 120 20.65 1.31 -4.81
CA ILE A 120 19.30 0.78 -4.80
C ILE A 120 18.84 0.62 -3.36
N VAL A 121 17.64 1.13 -3.05
CA VAL A 121 17.02 1.00 -1.74
C VAL A 121 15.55 0.60 -1.88
N TYR A 122 15.07 -0.18 -0.93
CA TYR A 122 13.67 -0.60 -0.85
C TYR A 122 12.99 0.20 0.26
N VAL A 123 12.01 1.00 -0.15
CA VAL A 123 11.27 1.86 0.78
C VAL A 123 9.87 1.29 0.94
N PRO A 124 9.35 1.11 2.18
CA PRO A 124 7.99 0.67 2.39
C PRO A 124 7.01 1.57 1.64
N ALA A 125 6.20 0.98 0.77
CA ALA A 125 5.12 1.69 0.10
C ALA A 125 4.15 2.13 1.19
N THR A 126 4.19 3.42 1.55
CA THR A 126 3.45 3.91 2.72
C THR A 126 1.98 3.52 2.62
N ARG A 127 1.45 2.99 3.73
CA ARG A 127 0.09 2.44 3.94
C ARG A 127 -1.07 3.42 3.66
N THR A 128 -0.82 4.58 3.05
CA THR A 128 -1.62 5.79 3.24
C THR A 128 -2.99 5.74 2.59
N VAL A 129 -3.19 5.05 1.47
CA VAL A 129 -4.47 5.17 0.73
C VAL A 129 -5.50 4.11 1.11
N ILE A 130 -5.08 2.85 1.29
CA ILE A 130 -6.00 1.74 1.57
C ILE A 130 -6.48 1.81 3.02
N ASN A 131 -5.57 2.01 3.99
CA ASN A 131 -5.94 2.01 5.40
C ASN A 131 -6.86 3.16 5.80
N GLU A 132 -6.72 4.35 5.22
CA GLU A 132 -7.58 5.47 5.62
C GLU A 132 -9.00 5.32 5.06
N LYS A 133 -9.14 4.89 3.81
CA LYS A 133 -10.46 4.58 3.24
C LYS A 133 -11.13 3.41 3.95
N VAL A 134 -10.39 2.33 4.23
CA VAL A 134 -10.87 1.16 4.99
C VAL A 134 -11.27 1.57 6.42
N ARG A 135 -10.41 2.30 7.15
CA ARG A 135 -10.72 2.80 8.51
C ARG A 135 -11.93 3.73 8.52
N LYS A 136 -12.05 4.62 7.53
CA LYS A 136 -13.20 5.53 7.40
C LYS A 136 -14.48 4.77 7.06
N ALA A 137 -14.41 3.70 6.26
CA ALA A 137 -15.53 2.82 5.97
C ALA A 137 -15.97 2.02 7.21
N LEU A 138 -15.03 1.42 7.95
CA LEU A 138 -15.31 0.71 9.21
C LEU A 138 -15.90 1.63 10.30
N ARG A 139 -15.45 2.89 10.37
CA ARG A 139 -16.06 3.90 11.26
C ARG A 139 -17.51 4.18 10.89
N ARG A 140 -17.84 4.24 9.59
CA ARG A 140 -19.21 4.45 9.10
C ARG A 140 -20.13 3.26 9.35
N SER A 141 -19.60 2.03 9.38
CA SER A 141 -20.42 0.85 9.69
C SER A 141 -20.70 0.71 11.19
N ARG A 142 -19.75 1.10 12.07
CA ARG A 142 -19.94 1.08 13.53
C ARG A 142 -20.88 2.18 14.02
N ASN A 143 -20.84 3.34 13.40
CA ASN A 143 -21.72 4.46 13.69
C ASN A 143 -22.53 4.79 12.43
N PRO A 144 -23.56 3.99 12.10
CA PRO A 144 -24.47 4.35 11.04
C PRO A 144 -25.04 5.72 11.40
N LYS A 145 -24.89 6.71 10.51
CA LYS A 145 -25.51 8.02 10.73
C LYS A 145 -26.99 7.75 11.03
N PRO A 146 -27.56 8.31 12.12
CA PRO A 146 -28.99 8.21 12.35
C PRO A 146 -29.63 8.65 11.04
N SER A 147 -30.41 7.75 10.44
CA SER A 147 -31.10 8.05 9.20
C SER A 147 -31.80 9.38 9.43
N LEU A 148 -31.61 10.32 8.50
CA LEU A 148 -32.49 11.47 8.40
C LEU A 148 -33.86 10.90 8.02
N ALA A 149 -34.55 10.35 9.01
CA ALA A 149 -35.98 10.11 9.02
C ALA A 149 -36.64 11.49 9.03
N LYS A 150 -36.50 12.22 7.92
CA LYS A 150 -37.28 13.41 7.64
C LYS A 150 -38.40 13.00 6.70
N SER A 151 -39.52 12.71 7.37
CA SER A 151 -40.86 13.17 7.01
C SER A 151 -41.33 12.87 5.59
N ARG A 152 -41.78 11.64 5.37
CA ARG A 152 -43.03 11.45 4.63
C ARG A 152 -44.18 11.68 5.62
N LEU A 153 -44.40 12.93 6.01
CA LEU A 153 -45.68 13.30 6.62
C LEU A 153 -46.71 13.31 5.49
N CYS A 154 -47.50 12.26 5.46
CA CYS A 154 -48.95 12.31 5.31
C CYS A 154 -49.52 13.62 4.73
N SER A 155 -49.83 13.58 3.43
CA SER A 155 -50.94 14.35 2.89
C SER A 155 -52.03 13.39 2.43
N GLU A 156 -52.60 12.65 3.39
CA GLU A 156 -53.99 12.19 3.26
C GLU A 156 -54.88 13.43 3.32
N ARG A 157 -55.42 13.86 2.17
CA ARG A 157 -56.64 14.68 2.14
C ARG A 157 -57.62 14.16 1.10
N ARG A 158 -58.55 13.37 1.65
CA ARG A 158 -60.01 13.45 1.46
C ARG A 158 -60.58 13.22 0.05
N ILE A 159 -61.14 12.02 -0.06
CA ILE A 159 -62.44 11.71 -0.68
C ILE A 159 -63.45 12.86 -0.47
N LYS A 160 -64.10 13.32 -1.56
CA LYS A 160 -65.54 13.53 -1.60
C LYS A 160 -66.08 13.20 -3.00
N ALA A 161 -66.96 12.21 -3.02
CA ALA A 161 -67.87 11.88 -4.09
C ALA A 161 -68.80 13.08 -4.40
N ILE A 162 -69.15 13.25 -5.67
CA ILE A 162 -70.43 13.81 -6.08
C ILE A 162 -70.93 12.95 -7.24
N SER A 163 -71.98 12.17 -6.94
CA SER A 163 -72.95 11.67 -7.90
C SER A 163 -73.91 12.82 -8.24
N VAL A 164 -74.20 13.04 -9.53
CA VAL A 164 -75.53 13.07 -10.18
C VAL A 164 -75.27 12.98 -11.69
#